data_AF-A0A1C3L554-F1
#
_entry.id   AF-A0A1C3L554-F1
#
_cell.length_a   1.000
_cell.length_b   1.000
_cell.length_c   1.000
_cell.angle_alpha   90.00
_cell.angle_beta   90.00
_cell.angle_gamma   90.00
#
_symmetry.space_group_name_H-M   'P 1'
#
loop_
_entity.id
_entity.type
_entity.pdbx_description
1 polymer ?
#
loop_
_entity_poly.entity_id
_entity_poly.type
_entity_poly.pdbx_seq_one_letter_code
_entity_poly.pdbx_strand_id
1 'polypeptide(L)'
;MVKKNELQLGAELLRAKLWNLPNKRRFFLSAKKSAINQSVNSPNLSREDSEPIQNRGEENELKKFSIFRYNPQNNKRPKMQTFEVDIDNCGPMVLDVLIKIKDEIDSTLSFRRSCREGICGSCAMNINGKNGLACLTEVNKDKKEITEIHPLPNLYIMKDLVPDLTNFYNQYKSIDPWLKRKTKKEKGQKEFYQSIEDRKKLDGLYECIMCASCSTSCPSYWWNPEYYLGPATLMQAYRWIVDSRDEYTKERLMEVNDTMKLYRCHGIMNCTLCCPKGLDPAKAIRNMKELVQQNFSKEDIKSHSNYVKEKMEKTT
;
A
#
# COMPACT_ATOMS: atom_id res chain seq x y z
N MET A 1 25.47 -43.58 17.07
CA MET A 1 24.45 -43.71 18.14
C MET A 1 24.94 -42.97 19.38
N VAL A 2 24.57 -41.70 19.53
CA VAL A 2 24.56 -41.00 20.82
C VAL A 2 23.26 -40.18 20.84
N LYS A 3 22.32 -40.75 21.59
CA LYS A 3 21.16 -40.23 22.32
C LYS A 3 20.39 -39.01 21.78
N LYS A 4 19.23 -39.34 21.19
CA LYS A 4 18.12 -38.47 20.77
C LYS A 4 17.23 -37.98 21.94
N ASN A 5 17.66 -38.10 23.20
CA ASN A 5 16.78 -38.01 24.38
C ASN A 5 16.97 -36.78 25.29
N GLU A 6 17.82 -35.81 24.93
CA GLU A 6 18.01 -34.60 25.77
C GLU A 6 17.36 -33.32 25.20
N LEU A 7 16.90 -33.34 23.95
CA LEU A 7 16.17 -32.21 23.35
C LEU A 7 14.66 -32.24 23.60
N GLN A 8 14.13 -33.34 24.14
CA GLN A 8 12.69 -33.50 24.39
C GLN A 8 12.26 -33.02 25.79
N LEU A 9 13.19 -32.92 26.77
CA LEU A 9 12.89 -32.40 28.12
C LEU A 9 12.94 -30.86 28.23
N GLY A 10 13.63 -30.17 27.32
CA GLY A 10 13.71 -28.69 27.32
C GLY A 10 12.47 -28.00 26.76
N ALA A 11 11.67 -28.70 25.94
CA ALA A 11 10.53 -28.12 25.23
C ALA A 11 9.21 -28.16 26.04
N GLU A 12 9.11 -29.02 27.07
CA GLU A 12 7.91 -29.13 27.91
C GLU A 12 7.94 -28.19 29.13
N LEU A 13 9.13 -27.78 29.59
CA LEU A 13 9.29 -26.84 30.72
C LEU A 13 9.05 -25.36 30.34
N LEU A 14 9.06 -25.01 29.06
CA LEU A 14 8.75 -23.67 28.55
C LEU A 14 7.28 -23.47 28.17
N ARG A 15 6.48 -24.54 28.06
CA ARG A 15 5.04 -24.47 27.77
C ARG A 15 4.14 -24.32 29.00
N ALA A 16 4.66 -24.49 30.22
CA ALA A 16 3.85 -24.50 31.44
C ALA A 16 3.89 -23.18 32.27
N LYS A 17 4.51 -22.09 31.80
CA LYS A 17 4.67 -20.84 32.58
C LYS A 17 4.05 -19.57 31.98
N LEU A 18 3.21 -19.67 30.94
CA LEU A 18 2.60 -18.49 30.29
C LEU A 18 1.06 -18.46 30.25
N TRP A 19 0.37 -19.34 31.01
CA TRP A 19 -1.09 -19.42 31.00
C TRP A 19 -1.71 -19.44 32.39
N ASN A 20 -1.39 -18.45 33.23
CA ASN A 20 -2.18 -18.17 34.45
C ASN A 20 -2.04 -16.70 34.87
N LEU A 21 -2.85 -15.83 34.26
CA LEU A 21 -3.20 -14.53 34.85
C LEU A 21 -4.71 -14.29 34.64
N PRO A 22 -5.49 -14.07 35.72
CA PRO A 22 -6.92 -13.86 35.63
C PRO A 22 -7.22 -12.42 35.17
N ASN A 23 -7.63 -12.28 33.91
CA ASN A 23 -8.08 -11.02 33.34
C ASN A 23 -9.55 -10.76 33.75
N LYS A 24 -9.77 -10.14 34.91
CA LYS A 24 -11.07 -9.58 35.31
C LYS A 24 -11.02 -8.05 35.32
N ARG A 25 -11.37 -7.43 34.19
CA ARG A 25 -11.97 -6.08 34.17
C ARG A 25 -13.19 -6.13 33.28
N ARG A 26 -14.35 -6.29 33.92
CA ARG A 26 -15.67 -6.15 33.30
C ARG A 26 -15.88 -4.69 32.91
N PHE A 27 -16.16 -4.47 31.64
CA PHE A 27 -16.84 -3.27 31.13
C PHE A 27 -18.18 -3.14 31.83
N PHE A 28 -18.38 -2.07 32.62
CA PHE A 28 -19.69 -1.63 33.05
C PHE A 28 -20.18 -0.55 32.08
N LEU A 29 -21.02 -0.97 31.13
CA LEU A 29 -21.93 -0.08 30.42
C LEU A 29 -23.13 0.19 31.35
N SER A 30 -23.15 1.35 31.99
CA SER A 30 -24.34 1.82 32.70
C SER A 30 -25.20 2.62 31.72
N ALA A 31 -26.25 1.97 31.22
CA ALA A 31 -27.37 2.64 30.58
C ALA A 31 -28.15 3.41 31.64
N LYS A 32 -28.09 4.75 31.62
CA LYS A 32 -29.03 5.58 32.38
C LYS A 32 -30.23 5.93 31.51
N LYS A 33 -31.35 5.32 31.87
CA LYS A 33 -32.70 5.67 31.42
C LYS A 33 -33.04 7.10 31.82
N SER A 34 -33.69 7.78 30.88
CA SER A 34 -34.49 8.98 31.06
C SER A 34 -35.52 8.82 32.17
N ALA A 35 -35.53 9.75 33.12
CA ALA A 35 -36.66 9.98 34.00
C ALA A 35 -37.02 11.47 33.92
N ILE A 36 -38.19 11.71 33.32
CA ILE A 36 -38.94 12.94 33.39
C ILE A 36 -39.44 13.07 34.83
N ASN A 37 -39.24 14.23 35.46
CA ASN A 37 -40.23 14.75 36.40
C ASN A 37 -40.11 16.27 36.53
N GLN A 38 -41.27 16.90 36.37
CA GLN A 38 -41.55 18.30 36.58
C GLN A 38 -41.53 18.61 38.09
N SER A 39 -41.04 19.79 38.46
CA SER A 39 -41.80 20.70 39.35
C SER A 39 -41.10 22.05 39.46
N VAL A 40 -41.91 23.07 39.21
CA VAL A 40 -41.68 24.50 39.33
C VAL A 40 -41.27 24.87 40.76
N ASN A 41 -40.32 25.81 40.90
CA ASN A 41 -40.35 26.87 41.91
C ASN A 41 -39.27 27.93 41.61
N SER A 42 -39.71 29.14 41.27
CA SER A 42 -38.87 30.35 41.32
C SER A 42 -38.82 30.88 42.76
N PRO A 43 -37.69 31.50 43.14
CA PRO A 43 -37.80 32.92 43.50
C PRO A 43 -36.66 33.76 42.92
N ASN A 44 -37.01 35.00 42.57
CA ASN A 44 -36.09 36.08 42.19
C ASN A 44 -35.13 36.41 43.33
N LEU A 45 -33.82 36.54 43.05
CA LEU A 45 -32.94 37.45 43.78
C LEU A 45 -31.73 37.87 42.93
N SER A 46 -31.67 39.19 42.73
CA SER A 46 -30.52 40.07 42.48
C SER A 46 -29.41 39.68 41.49
N ARG A 47 -29.22 40.57 40.52
CA ARG A 47 -28.04 40.71 39.65
C ARG A 47 -26.76 40.82 40.49
N GLU A 48 -25.86 39.87 40.33
CA GLU A 48 -24.43 40.06 40.63
C GLU A 48 -23.70 40.22 39.29
N ASP A 49 -22.88 41.27 39.23
CA ASP A 49 -22.09 41.66 38.07
C ASP A 49 -21.13 40.54 37.67
N SER A 50 -21.41 39.89 36.54
CA SER A 50 -20.48 38.97 35.91
C SER A 50 -19.31 39.77 35.34
N GLU A 51 -18.12 39.59 35.90
CA GLU A 51 -16.86 40.06 35.32
C GLU A 51 -16.76 39.66 33.84
N PRO A 52 -16.19 40.51 32.96
CA PRO A 52 -16.08 40.18 31.55
C PRO A 52 -15.18 38.95 31.40
N ILE A 53 -15.76 37.86 30.90
CA ILE A 53 -15.03 36.70 30.40
C ILE A 53 -14.05 37.24 29.36
N GLN A 54 -12.77 37.32 29.73
CA GLN A 54 -11.71 37.57 28.79
C GLN A 54 -11.74 36.44 27.76
N ASN A 55 -12.29 36.72 26.58
CA ASN A 55 -11.99 35.97 25.36
C ASN A 55 -10.48 36.07 25.15
N ARG A 56 -9.72 35.15 25.76
CA ARG A 56 -8.42 34.77 25.24
C ARG A 56 -8.74 34.18 23.88
N GLY A 57 -8.50 34.95 22.82
CA GLY A 57 -8.56 34.41 21.47
C GLY A 57 -7.75 33.13 21.47
N GLU A 58 -8.39 32.01 21.14
CA GLU A 58 -7.67 30.79 20.84
C GLU A 58 -6.73 31.18 19.69
N GLU A 59 -5.43 31.31 19.99
CA GLU A 59 -4.43 31.39 18.93
C GLU A 59 -4.67 30.17 18.06
N ASN A 60 -5.00 30.40 16.78
CA ASN A 60 -5.20 29.33 15.80
C ASN A 60 -3.85 28.59 15.65
N GLU A 61 -3.62 27.62 16.54
CA GLU A 61 -2.38 26.86 16.57
C GLU A 61 -2.29 26.12 15.22
N LEU A 62 -1.26 26.44 14.45
CA LEU A 62 -1.07 25.90 13.11
C LEU A 62 -0.43 24.51 13.22
N LYS A 63 -0.88 23.57 12.39
CA LYS A 63 -0.27 22.24 12.34
C LYS A 63 0.98 22.26 11.48
N LYS A 64 2.03 21.58 11.95
CA LYS A 64 3.32 21.45 11.27
C LYS A 64 3.39 20.23 10.36
N PHE A 65 3.85 20.45 9.14
CA PHE A 65 4.14 19.42 8.13
C PHE A 65 5.60 19.51 7.71
N SER A 66 6.38 18.46 7.93
CA SER A 66 7.78 18.37 7.50
C SER A 66 7.85 17.64 6.17
N ILE A 67 8.17 18.34 5.09
CA ILE A 67 8.06 17.83 3.72
C ILE A 67 9.45 17.75 3.08
N PHE A 68 9.74 16.62 2.45
CA PHE A 68 10.95 16.42 1.67
C PHE A 68 11.00 17.36 0.46
N ARG A 69 12.11 18.09 0.32
CA ARG A 69 12.38 19.04 -0.76
C ARG A 69 13.66 18.69 -1.50
N TYR A 70 13.57 18.71 -2.83
CA TYR A 70 14.72 18.54 -3.72
C TYR A 70 14.45 19.23 -5.05
N ASN A 71 15.41 20.02 -5.53
CA ASN A 71 15.34 20.66 -6.84
C ASN A 71 16.59 20.30 -7.65
N PRO A 72 16.46 19.58 -8.78
CA PRO A 72 17.61 19.16 -9.58
C PRO A 72 18.35 20.34 -10.24
N GLN A 73 17.73 21.52 -10.36
CA GLN A 73 18.32 22.66 -11.05
C GLN A 73 19.30 23.48 -10.20
N ASN A 74 19.26 23.36 -8.87
CA ASN A 74 20.00 24.27 -7.98
C ASN A 74 21.19 23.62 -7.25
N ASN A 75 21.57 22.38 -7.61
CA ASN A 75 22.68 21.61 -7.02
C ASN A 75 22.68 21.52 -5.48
N LYS A 76 21.56 21.81 -4.80
CA LYS A 76 21.46 21.69 -3.34
C LYS A 76 21.11 20.26 -2.95
N ARG A 77 21.66 19.84 -1.80
CA ARG A 77 21.28 18.55 -1.19
C ARG A 77 19.80 18.57 -0.79
N PRO A 78 19.11 17.42 -0.83
CA PRO A 78 17.76 17.31 -0.31
C PRO A 78 17.67 17.74 1.15
N LYS A 79 16.53 18.31 1.53
CA LYS A 79 16.26 18.74 2.91
C LYS A 79 14.80 18.51 3.27
N MET A 80 14.52 18.46 4.58
CA MET A 80 13.17 18.62 5.08
C MET A 80 12.86 20.10 5.25
N GLN A 81 11.66 20.52 4.87
CA GLN A 81 11.16 21.87 5.10
C GLN A 81 9.83 21.79 5.83
N THR A 82 9.72 22.55 6.91
CA THR A 82 8.50 22.63 7.70
C THR A 82 7.57 23.70 7.14
N PHE A 83 6.29 23.36 7.03
CA PHE A 83 5.19 24.25 6.70
C PHE A 83 4.19 24.24 7.84
N GLU A 84 3.64 25.41 8.16
CA GLU A 84 2.59 25.58 9.16
C GLU A 84 1.28 25.86 8.43
N VAL A 85 0.25 25.06 8.73
CA VAL A 85 -1.03 25.10 8.01
C VAL A 85 -2.18 25.12 9.01
N ASP A 86 -3.14 26.01 8.77
CA ASP A 86 -4.42 26.00 9.46
C ASP A 86 -5.26 24.84 8.91
N ILE A 87 -5.35 23.76 9.70
CA ILE A 87 -6.08 22.55 9.33
C ILE A 87 -7.59 22.69 9.54
N ASP A 88 -8.04 23.68 10.32
CA ASP A 88 -9.46 23.94 10.55
C ASP A 88 -10.08 24.64 9.32
N ASN A 89 -9.24 25.35 8.55
CA ASN A 89 -9.56 25.93 7.24
C ASN A 89 -8.89 25.16 6.07
N CYS A 90 -8.85 23.83 6.17
CA CYS A 90 -8.31 22.95 5.13
C CYS A 90 -9.20 21.70 4.98
N GLY A 91 -9.15 21.07 3.80
CA GLY A 91 -9.76 19.75 3.61
C GLY A 91 -9.12 18.69 4.52
N PRO A 92 -9.82 17.57 4.78
CA PRO A 92 -9.43 16.59 5.79
C PRO A 92 -8.25 15.70 5.38
N MET A 93 -7.85 15.69 4.11
CA MET A 93 -6.83 14.78 3.58
C MET A 93 -5.47 15.45 3.47
N VAL A 94 -4.40 14.67 3.57
CA VAL A 94 -3.02 15.16 3.37
C VAL A 94 -2.85 15.80 1.98
N LEU A 95 -3.57 15.32 0.96
CA LEU A 95 -3.54 15.97 -0.37
C LEU A 95 -4.09 17.41 -0.31
N ASP A 96 -5.13 17.67 0.47
CA ASP A 96 -5.72 19.01 0.60
C ASP A 96 -4.69 19.98 1.21
N VAL A 97 -3.96 19.51 2.23
CA VAL A 97 -2.85 20.25 2.84
C VAL A 97 -1.75 20.54 1.82
N LEU A 98 -1.33 19.55 1.02
CA LEU A 98 -0.29 19.74 0.01
C LEU A 98 -0.70 20.75 -1.07
N ILE A 99 -1.98 20.74 -1.47
CA ILE A 99 -2.54 21.72 -2.41
C ILE A 99 -2.57 23.11 -1.76
N LYS A 100 -3.07 23.24 -0.53
CA LYS A 100 -3.10 24.50 0.21
C LYS A 100 -1.70 25.11 0.38
N ILE A 101 -0.70 24.31 0.78
CA ILE A 101 0.69 24.75 0.84
C ILE A 101 1.15 25.26 -0.52
N LYS A 102 0.88 24.53 -1.59
CA LYS A 102 1.31 24.93 -2.93
C LYS A 102 0.65 26.22 -3.41
N ASP A 103 -0.64 26.38 -3.17
CA ASP A 103 -1.43 27.48 -3.72
C ASP A 103 -1.26 28.76 -2.91
N GLU A 104 -1.09 28.65 -1.59
CA GLU A 104 -1.11 29.80 -0.67
C GLU A 104 0.25 30.13 -0.04
N ILE A 105 1.20 29.17 0.05
CA ILE A 105 2.45 29.33 0.82
C ILE A 105 3.70 29.23 -0.08
N ASP A 106 3.87 28.12 -0.80
CA ASP A 106 5.05 27.85 -1.63
C ASP A 106 4.66 27.09 -2.92
N SER A 107 4.44 27.86 -3.99
CA SER A 107 4.11 27.35 -5.31
C SER A 107 5.22 26.52 -5.97
N THR A 108 6.44 26.52 -5.42
CA THR A 108 7.54 25.70 -5.93
C THR A 108 7.42 24.22 -5.53
N LEU A 109 6.64 23.91 -4.49
CA LEU A 109 6.38 22.54 -4.03
C LEU A 109 5.78 21.69 -5.16
N SER A 110 6.39 20.53 -5.41
CA SER A 110 6.02 19.66 -6.53
C SER A 110 5.63 18.25 -6.06
N PHE A 111 4.46 17.79 -6.49
CA PHE A 111 3.92 16.44 -6.24
C PHE A 111 2.95 16.06 -7.36
N ARG A 112 2.71 14.75 -7.56
CA ARG A 112 1.72 14.26 -8.53
C ARG A 112 0.35 14.11 -7.87
N ARG A 113 -0.70 14.55 -8.57
CA ARG A 113 -2.12 14.35 -8.18
C ARG A 113 -3.03 14.44 -9.39
N SER A 114 -4.16 13.73 -9.34
CA SER A 114 -5.20 13.80 -10.37
C SER A 114 -6.62 13.60 -9.81
N CYS A 115 -7.00 12.37 -9.45
CA CYS A 115 -8.41 12.02 -9.21
C CYS A 115 -8.98 12.39 -7.84
N ARG A 116 -8.16 12.75 -6.84
CA ARG A 116 -8.56 13.10 -5.45
C ARG A 116 -9.43 12.09 -4.67
N GLU A 117 -9.75 10.92 -5.24
CA GLU A 117 -10.59 9.89 -4.60
C GLU A 117 -9.93 8.48 -4.57
N GLY A 118 -8.62 8.41 -4.85
CA GLY A 118 -7.84 7.19 -4.68
C GLY A 118 -8.01 6.11 -5.76
N ILE A 119 -8.43 6.48 -6.97
CA ILE A 119 -8.56 5.55 -8.09
C ILE A 119 -7.39 5.62 -9.10
N CYS A 120 -6.74 6.78 -9.28
CA CYS A 120 -5.67 6.94 -10.28
C CYS A 120 -4.26 6.52 -9.80
N GLY A 121 -4.05 6.40 -8.48
CA GLY A 121 -2.75 6.04 -7.90
C GLY A 121 -1.65 7.12 -7.95
N SER A 122 -1.89 8.30 -8.53
CA SER A 122 -0.81 9.29 -8.79
C SER A 122 -0.18 9.91 -7.54
N CYS A 123 -0.94 10.09 -6.46
CA CYS A 123 -0.48 10.76 -5.23
C CYS A 123 0.09 9.79 -4.19
N ALA A 124 0.69 8.70 -4.66
CA ALA A 124 1.37 7.74 -3.80
C ALA A 124 2.66 8.35 -3.24
N MET A 125 2.80 8.33 -1.91
CA MET A 125 3.95 8.85 -1.19
C MET A 125 4.08 8.18 0.18
N ASN A 126 5.11 8.51 0.94
CA ASN A 126 5.31 8.03 2.30
C ASN A 126 4.88 9.12 3.29
N ILE A 127 3.93 8.81 4.17
CA ILE A 127 3.36 9.72 5.16
C ILE A 127 3.53 9.06 6.53
N ASN A 128 4.26 9.72 7.43
CA ASN A 128 4.63 9.18 8.75
C ASN A 128 5.21 7.76 8.68
N GLY A 129 6.14 7.52 7.74
CA GLY A 129 6.80 6.22 7.57
C GLY A 129 5.98 5.18 6.81
N LYS A 130 4.69 5.42 6.52
CA LYS A 130 3.83 4.47 5.79
C LYS A 130 3.55 4.93 4.37
N ASN A 131 3.72 4.04 3.40
CA ASN A 131 3.30 4.31 2.02
C ASN A 131 1.77 4.32 1.94
N GLY A 132 1.21 5.31 1.25
CA GLY A 132 -0.22 5.47 1.06
C GLY A 132 -0.54 6.46 -0.05
N LEU A 133 -1.82 6.74 -0.25
CA LEU A 133 -2.27 7.82 -1.13
C LEU A 133 -2.58 9.05 -0.30
N ALA A 134 -1.99 10.20 -0.63
CA ALA A 134 -2.25 11.43 0.10
C ALA A 134 -3.73 11.83 0.11
N CYS A 135 -4.48 11.50 -0.96
CA CYS A 135 -5.91 11.81 -1.05
C CYS A 135 -6.81 10.87 -0.23
N LEU A 136 -6.28 9.80 0.33
CA LEU A 136 -7.02 8.88 1.22
C LEU A 136 -6.44 8.85 2.63
N THR A 137 -5.41 9.66 2.90
CA THR A 137 -4.75 9.71 4.20
C THR A 137 -5.27 10.92 4.94
N GLU A 138 -6.02 10.68 6.02
CA GLU A 138 -6.54 11.75 6.87
C GLU A 138 -5.40 12.49 7.57
N VAL A 139 -5.57 13.79 7.72
CA VAL A 139 -4.67 14.63 8.51
C VAL A 139 -4.83 14.29 9.99
N ASN A 140 -3.73 14.01 10.67
CA ASN A 140 -3.74 13.89 12.12
C ASN A 140 -4.10 15.25 12.73
N LYS A 141 -5.20 15.33 13.48
CA LYS A 141 -5.69 16.58 14.08
C LYS A 141 -4.88 17.07 15.29
N ASP A 142 -4.00 16.24 15.85
CA ASP A 142 -3.10 16.68 16.91
C ASP A 142 -2.09 17.70 16.35
N LYS A 143 -2.23 18.97 16.75
CA LYS A 143 -1.41 20.09 16.29
C LYS A 143 0.03 20.02 16.83
N LYS A 144 0.28 19.27 17.90
CA LYS A 144 1.62 19.08 18.49
C LYS A 144 2.48 18.09 17.69
N GLU A 145 1.84 17.15 17.01
CA GLU A 145 2.55 16.16 16.19
C GLU A 145 2.87 16.72 14.81
N ILE A 146 4.14 16.57 14.40
CA ILE A 146 4.59 16.92 13.06
C ILE A 146 4.28 15.76 12.12
N THR A 147 3.59 16.05 11.01
CA THR A 147 3.40 15.04 9.95
C THR A 147 4.57 15.10 8.97
N GLU A 148 5.28 13.97 8.84
CA GLU A 148 6.42 13.84 7.92
C GLU A 148 5.97 13.27 6.58
N ILE A 149 6.37 13.91 5.48
CA ILE A 149 5.99 13.54 4.12
C ILE A 149 7.25 13.39 3.26
N HIS A 150 7.44 12.17 2.74
CA HIS A 150 8.55 11.78 1.87
C HIS A 150 8.03 11.24 0.54
N PRO A 151 8.83 11.27 -0.54
CA PRO A 151 8.53 10.51 -1.75
C PRO A 151 8.47 9.00 -1.44
N LEU A 152 8.00 8.21 -2.41
CA LEU A 152 8.05 6.76 -2.30
C LEU A 152 9.51 6.29 -2.06
N PRO A 153 9.77 5.36 -1.12
CA PRO A 153 11.13 4.98 -0.73
C PRO A 153 11.93 4.32 -1.84
N ASN A 154 13.26 4.55 -1.81
CA ASN A 154 14.26 3.89 -2.65
C ASN A 154 14.01 4.01 -4.17
N LEU A 155 13.55 5.19 -4.59
CA LEU A 155 13.45 5.57 -6.00
C LEU A 155 14.31 6.81 -6.26
N TYR A 156 14.72 6.99 -7.51
CA TYR A 156 15.32 8.26 -7.94
C TYR A 156 14.29 9.36 -7.87
N ILE A 157 14.66 10.50 -7.29
CA ILE A 157 13.76 11.63 -7.11
C ILE A 157 14.00 12.65 -8.22
N MET A 158 12.95 12.93 -8.99
CA MET A 158 12.98 13.92 -10.06
C MET A 158 12.92 15.33 -9.48
N LYS A 159 11.99 15.58 -8.55
CA LYS A 159 11.82 16.86 -7.83
C LYS A 159 10.89 16.66 -6.64
N ASP A 160 11.23 17.17 -5.47
CA ASP A 160 10.41 17.11 -4.24
C ASP A 160 9.79 15.71 -4.02
N LEU A 161 8.46 15.59 -4.07
CA LEU A 161 7.72 14.34 -3.83
C LEU A 161 7.47 13.53 -5.11
N VAL A 162 8.17 13.82 -6.20
CA VAL A 162 7.99 13.22 -7.53
C VAL A 162 9.11 12.21 -7.81
N PRO A 163 8.89 10.91 -7.57
CA PRO A 163 9.86 9.87 -7.92
C PRO A 163 9.82 9.55 -9.43
N ASP A 164 10.87 8.93 -9.94
CA ASP A 164 10.89 8.26 -11.24
C ASP A 164 10.29 6.85 -11.10
N LEU A 165 9.27 6.55 -11.90
CA LEU A 165 8.57 5.25 -11.94
C LEU A 165 8.82 4.50 -13.25
N THR A 166 9.79 4.93 -14.07
CA THR A 166 10.07 4.33 -15.38
C THR A 166 10.38 2.84 -15.26
N ASN A 167 11.27 2.44 -14.34
CA ASN A 167 11.58 1.03 -14.10
C ASN A 167 10.34 0.22 -13.66
N PHE A 168 9.53 0.79 -12.76
CA PHE A 168 8.29 0.16 -12.29
C PHE A 168 7.32 -0.14 -13.45
N TYR A 169 7.14 0.81 -14.37
CA TYR A 169 6.29 0.61 -15.56
C TYR A 169 6.92 -0.34 -16.59
N ASN A 170 8.24 -0.32 -16.76
CA ASN A 170 8.94 -1.26 -17.64
C ASN A 170 8.78 -2.71 -17.14
N GLN A 171 8.86 -2.93 -15.83
CA GLN A 171 8.59 -4.25 -15.24
C GLN A 171 7.15 -4.69 -15.46
N TYR A 172 6.17 -3.79 -15.29
CA TYR A 172 4.78 -4.09 -15.63
C TYR A 172 4.58 -4.43 -17.12
N LYS A 173 5.26 -3.72 -18.02
CA LYS A 173 5.22 -4.04 -19.46
C LYS A 173 5.81 -5.42 -19.74
N SER A 174 6.87 -5.81 -19.03
CA SER A 174 7.61 -7.06 -19.28
C SER A 174 6.80 -8.35 -19.07
N ILE A 175 5.69 -8.29 -18.34
CA ILE A 175 4.81 -9.45 -18.09
C ILE A 175 3.69 -9.62 -19.14
N ASP A 176 3.72 -8.85 -20.23
CA ASP A 176 2.69 -8.80 -21.28
C ASP A 176 1.27 -8.68 -20.71
N PRO A 177 0.90 -7.54 -20.07
CA PRO A 177 -0.32 -7.43 -19.28
C PRO A 177 -1.58 -7.21 -20.14
N TRP A 178 -1.80 -8.07 -21.13
CA TRP A 178 -2.99 -8.13 -21.98
C TRP A 178 -3.39 -9.58 -22.23
N LEU A 179 -4.63 -9.80 -22.69
CA LEU A 179 -5.16 -11.13 -22.98
C LEU A 179 -4.43 -11.77 -24.16
N LYS A 180 -3.84 -12.96 -23.99
CA LYS A 180 -3.18 -13.70 -25.06
C LYS A 180 -3.93 -15.00 -25.34
N ARG A 181 -4.23 -15.26 -26.61
CA ARG A 181 -4.90 -16.47 -27.08
C ARG A 181 -4.20 -17.05 -28.30
N LYS A 182 -4.15 -18.37 -28.37
CA LYS A 182 -3.68 -19.18 -29.50
C LYS A 182 -4.83 -19.47 -30.45
N THR A 183 -6.04 -19.63 -29.91
CA THR A 183 -7.26 -19.90 -30.67
C THR A 183 -7.88 -18.60 -31.20
N LYS A 184 -8.28 -18.62 -32.49
CA LYS A 184 -9.11 -17.57 -33.09
C LYS A 184 -10.57 -17.84 -32.71
N LYS A 185 -11.38 -16.77 -32.66
CA LYS A 185 -12.84 -16.90 -32.46
C LYS A 185 -13.45 -17.69 -33.62
N GLU A 186 -14.37 -18.58 -33.28
CA GLU A 186 -15.17 -19.28 -34.27
C GLU A 186 -16.14 -18.32 -34.98
N LYS A 187 -16.59 -18.68 -36.18
CA LYS A 187 -17.50 -17.87 -36.97
C LYS A 187 -18.85 -17.75 -36.23
N GLY A 188 -19.24 -16.54 -35.87
CA GLY A 188 -20.46 -16.25 -35.10
C GLY A 188 -20.25 -16.08 -33.60
N GLN A 189 -19.06 -16.40 -33.08
CA GLN A 189 -18.73 -16.21 -31.67
C GLN A 189 -18.45 -14.72 -31.37
N LYS A 190 -19.27 -14.11 -30.50
CA LYS A 190 -19.12 -12.70 -30.10
C LYS A 190 -18.15 -12.53 -28.94
N GLU A 191 -18.53 -12.99 -27.76
CA GLU A 191 -17.77 -12.82 -26.52
C GLU A 191 -17.02 -14.11 -26.15
N PHE A 192 -15.94 -14.00 -25.36
CA PHE A 192 -15.31 -15.17 -24.76
C PHE A 192 -16.09 -15.56 -23.51
N TYR A 193 -16.54 -16.81 -23.46
CA TYR A 193 -17.21 -17.34 -22.28
C TYR A 193 -16.27 -17.34 -21.07
N GLN A 194 -16.81 -16.96 -19.92
CA GLN A 194 -16.17 -17.06 -18.61
C GLN A 194 -17.27 -17.29 -17.57
N SER A 195 -17.14 -18.35 -16.76
CA SER A 195 -18.09 -18.61 -15.69
C SER A 195 -17.98 -17.58 -14.57
N ILE A 196 -19.01 -17.48 -13.72
CA ILE A 196 -19.01 -16.60 -12.55
C ILE A 196 -17.87 -17.00 -11.60
N GLU A 197 -17.66 -18.30 -11.42
CA GLU A 197 -16.61 -18.85 -10.56
C GLU A 197 -15.21 -18.47 -11.06
N ASP A 198 -14.97 -18.53 -12.37
CA ASP A 198 -13.71 -18.12 -12.96
C ASP A 198 -13.49 -16.62 -12.86
N ARG A 199 -14.53 -15.82 -13.15
CA ARG A 199 -14.46 -14.36 -13.03
C ARG A 199 -14.13 -13.94 -11.60
N LYS A 200 -14.70 -14.62 -10.60
CA LYS A 200 -14.47 -14.34 -9.18
C LYS A 200 -13.01 -14.54 -8.75
N LYS A 201 -12.24 -15.38 -9.45
CA LYS A 201 -10.79 -15.53 -9.20
C LYS A 201 -9.99 -14.25 -9.46
N LEU A 202 -10.55 -13.32 -10.24
CA LEU A 202 -9.91 -12.04 -10.55
C LEU A 202 -10.17 -10.97 -9.48
N ASP A 203 -11.17 -11.15 -8.61
CA ASP A 203 -11.47 -10.19 -7.54
C ASP A 203 -10.31 -10.13 -6.54
N GLY A 204 -9.94 -8.91 -6.16
CA GLY A 204 -8.74 -8.63 -5.37
C GLY A 204 -7.44 -8.57 -6.19
N LEU A 205 -7.51 -8.69 -7.51
CA LEU A 205 -6.36 -8.59 -8.42
C LEU A 205 -6.51 -7.44 -9.44
N TYR A 206 -7.66 -7.33 -10.13
CA TYR A 206 -7.84 -6.33 -11.20
C TYR A 206 -8.02 -4.90 -10.68
N GLU A 207 -8.35 -4.74 -9.40
CA GLU A 207 -8.58 -3.46 -8.72
C GLU A 207 -7.27 -2.70 -8.42
N CYS A 208 -6.12 -3.29 -8.77
CA CYS A 208 -4.82 -2.65 -8.65
C CYS A 208 -4.75 -1.37 -9.50
N ILE A 209 -4.44 -0.25 -8.86
CA ILE A 209 -4.35 1.07 -9.49
C ILE A 209 -2.92 1.44 -9.91
N MET A 210 -1.97 0.49 -9.86
CA MET A 210 -0.57 0.69 -10.24
C MET A 210 0.11 1.90 -9.56
N CYS A 211 -0.17 2.13 -8.27
CA CYS A 211 0.36 3.25 -7.48
C CYS A 211 1.80 3.03 -6.93
N ALA A 212 2.38 1.86 -7.13
CA ALA A 212 3.70 1.44 -6.63
C ALA A 212 3.91 1.39 -5.10
N SER A 213 2.93 1.80 -4.26
CA SER A 213 3.07 1.81 -2.78
C SER A 213 3.55 0.47 -2.20
N CYS A 214 3.05 -0.65 -2.74
CA CYS A 214 3.42 -1.99 -2.29
C CYS A 214 4.83 -2.41 -2.72
N SER A 215 5.29 -2.01 -3.90
CA SER A 215 6.66 -2.33 -4.35
C SER A 215 7.68 -1.50 -3.61
N THR A 216 7.43 -0.21 -3.43
CA THR A 216 8.35 0.71 -2.75
C THR A 216 8.29 0.61 -1.22
N SER A 217 7.45 -0.27 -0.65
CA SER A 217 7.52 -0.66 0.77
C SER A 217 8.25 -1.97 1.00
N CYS A 218 8.62 -2.69 -0.07
CA CYS A 218 9.20 -4.01 -0.01
C CYS A 218 10.74 -3.94 0.02
N PRO A 219 11.40 -4.38 1.10
CA PRO A 219 12.87 -4.36 1.18
C PRO A 219 13.54 -5.17 0.06
N SER A 220 12.99 -6.31 -0.35
CA SER A 220 13.53 -7.07 -1.47
C SER A 220 13.58 -6.27 -2.78
N TYR A 221 12.62 -5.36 -2.97
CA TYR A 221 12.56 -4.47 -4.13
C TYR A 221 13.55 -3.30 -4.00
N TRP A 222 13.82 -2.83 -2.78
CA TRP A 222 14.84 -1.81 -2.55
C TRP A 222 16.24 -2.30 -2.94
N TRP A 223 16.55 -3.56 -2.61
CA TRP A 223 17.86 -4.13 -2.85
C TRP A 223 18.07 -4.66 -4.28
N ASN A 224 16.98 -5.03 -4.98
CA ASN A 224 17.07 -5.64 -6.30
C ASN A 224 16.05 -5.04 -7.29
N PRO A 225 15.96 -3.71 -7.45
CA PRO A 225 14.92 -3.08 -8.25
C PRO A 225 15.04 -3.40 -9.74
N GLU A 226 16.22 -3.72 -10.26
CA GLU A 226 16.38 -4.07 -11.68
C GLU A 226 15.83 -5.46 -12.01
N TYR A 227 15.93 -6.41 -11.06
CA TYR A 227 15.66 -7.82 -11.33
C TYR A 227 14.37 -8.34 -10.68
N TYR A 228 14.10 -7.96 -9.42
CA TYR A 228 12.89 -8.37 -8.74
C TYR A 228 11.71 -7.56 -9.24
N LEU A 229 10.72 -8.24 -9.83
CA LEU A 229 9.56 -7.59 -10.44
C LEU A 229 8.70 -6.81 -9.44
N GLY A 230 8.77 -7.19 -8.16
CA GLY A 230 8.02 -6.54 -7.10
C GLY A 230 6.56 -7.01 -6.99
N PRO A 231 5.92 -6.74 -5.85
CA PRO A 231 4.56 -7.20 -5.54
C PRO A 231 3.48 -6.69 -6.50
N ALA A 232 3.56 -5.44 -6.97
CA ALA A 232 2.56 -4.91 -7.90
C ALA A 232 2.55 -5.70 -9.23
N THR A 233 3.73 -5.81 -9.85
CA THR A 233 3.91 -6.52 -11.12
C THR A 233 3.59 -8.00 -10.98
N LEU A 234 4.04 -8.66 -9.92
CA LEU A 234 3.75 -10.08 -9.70
C LEU A 234 2.26 -10.34 -9.45
N MET A 235 1.55 -9.47 -8.72
CA MET A 235 0.10 -9.61 -8.58
C MET A 235 -0.62 -9.46 -9.92
N GLN A 236 -0.15 -8.58 -10.80
CA GLN A 236 -0.68 -8.44 -12.16
C GLN A 236 -0.32 -9.62 -13.06
N ALA A 237 0.87 -10.20 -12.93
CA ALA A 237 1.22 -11.43 -13.63
C ALA A 237 0.29 -12.57 -13.19
N TYR A 238 0.03 -12.70 -11.87
CA TYR A 238 -0.92 -13.68 -11.33
C TYR A 238 -2.33 -13.47 -11.88
N ARG A 239 -2.80 -12.20 -11.97
CA ARG A 239 -4.09 -11.82 -12.57
C ARG A 239 -4.28 -12.35 -13.99
N TRP A 240 -3.22 -12.43 -14.78
CA TRP A 240 -3.28 -12.99 -16.15
C TRP A 240 -3.13 -14.51 -16.15
N ILE A 241 -2.29 -15.06 -15.27
CA ILE A 241 -2.09 -16.51 -15.12
C ILE A 241 -3.39 -17.23 -14.77
N VAL A 242 -4.25 -16.63 -13.93
CA VAL A 242 -5.51 -17.26 -13.47
C VAL A 242 -6.76 -16.84 -14.24
N ASP A 243 -6.64 -15.98 -15.26
CA ASP A 243 -7.78 -15.63 -16.12
C ASP A 243 -8.08 -16.78 -17.07
N SER A 244 -9.25 -17.41 -16.94
CA SER A 244 -9.64 -18.57 -17.75
C SER A 244 -9.71 -18.30 -19.26
N ARG A 245 -9.67 -17.03 -19.67
CA ARG A 245 -9.69 -16.63 -21.07
C ARG A 245 -8.29 -16.56 -21.68
N ASP A 246 -7.22 -16.54 -20.88
CA ASP A 246 -5.83 -16.47 -21.34
C ASP A 246 -5.29 -17.88 -21.60
N GLU A 247 -4.62 -18.08 -22.74
CA GLU A 247 -4.13 -19.40 -23.19
C GLU A 247 -2.60 -19.51 -23.12
N TYR A 248 -1.95 -18.58 -22.42
CA TYR A 248 -0.49 -18.48 -22.26
C TYR A 248 -0.05 -18.70 -20.81
N THR A 249 -0.88 -19.35 -19.97
CA THR A 249 -0.58 -19.61 -18.55
C THR A 249 0.79 -20.25 -18.34
N LYS A 250 1.16 -21.26 -19.14
CA LYS A 250 2.45 -21.96 -19.01
C LYS A 250 3.62 -21.03 -19.31
N GLU A 251 3.55 -20.31 -20.42
CA GLU A 251 4.57 -19.33 -20.83
C GLU A 251 4.73 -18.21 -19.80
N ARG A 252 3.61 -17.68 -19.27
CA ARG A 252 3.63 -16.66 -18.21
C ARG A 252 4.27 -17.17 -16.92
N LEU A 253 3.98 -18.41 -16.51
CA LEU A 253 4.63 -19.02 -15.35
C LEU A 253 6.13 -19.22 -15.59
N MET A 254 6.54 -19.61 -16.81
CA MET A 254 7.96 -19.71 -17.18
C MET A 254 8.66 -18.37 -17.08
N GLU A 255 8.05 -17.27 -17.55
CA GLU A 255 8.65 -15.93 -17.49
C GLU A 255 9.00 -15.46 -16.09
N VAL A 256 8.15 -15.79 -15.11
CA VAL A 256 8.30 -15.37 -13.72
C VAL A 256 9.06 -16.40 -12.89
N ASN A 257 9.18 -17.65 -13.32
CA ASN A 257 9.89 -18.73 -12.62
C ASN A 257 11.43 -18.54 -12.71
N ASP A 258 11.91 -17.45 -12.12
CA ASP A 258 13.31 -17.07 -12.08
C ASP A 258 13.72 -16.64 -10.65
N THR A 259 14.97 -16.92 -10.30
CA THR A 259 15.52 -16.73 -8.94
C THR A 259 15.47 -15.27 -8.49
N MET A 260 15.58 -14.33 -9.44
CA MET A 260 15.59 -12.90 -9.18
C MET A 260 14.20 -12.28 -9.40
N LYS A 261 13.43 -12.70 -10.41
CA LYS A 261 12.11 -12.12 -10.71
C LYS A 261 11.04 -12.43 -9.66
N LEU A 262 10.90 -13.69 -9.24
CA LEU A 262 9.83 -14.13 -8.32
C LEU A 262 10.36 -14.52 -6.94
N TYR A 263 11.49 -15.23 -6.89
CA TYR A 263 11.96 -15.86 -5.64
C TYR A 263 12.70 -14.93 -4.68
N ARG A 264 12.87 -13.64 -5.01
CA ARG A 264 13.27 -12.61 -4.03
C ARG A 264 12.17 -12.22 -3.06
N CYS A 265 10.94 -12.69 -3.24
CA CYS A 265 9.89 -12.53 -2.24
C CYS A 265 10.13 -13.48 -1.05
N HIS A 266 10.41 -12.90 0.13
CA HIS A 266 10.68 -13.62 1.38
C HIS A 266 9.51 -13.57 2.38
N GLY A 267 8.31 -13.18 1.95
CA GLY A 267 7.15 -13.14 2.84
C GLY A 267 7.21 -12.03 3.92
N ILE A 268 7.76 -10.86 3.59
CA ILE A 268 7.90 -9.71 4.50
C ILE A 268 6.55 -9.02 4.81
N MET A 269 5.55 -9.19 3.93
CA MET A 269 4.16 -8.70 4.09
C MET A 269 3.92 -7.18 4.08
N ASN A 270 4.96 -6.33 4.03
CA ASN A 270 4.79 -4.88 3.87
C ASN A 270 3.87 -4.49 2.70
N CYS A 271 3.94 -5.23 1.60
CA CYS A 271 3.14 -4.98 0.39
C CYS A 271 1.63 -5.03 0.65
N THR A 272 1.16 -6.01 1.43
CA THR A 272 -0.26 -6.14 1.80
C THR A 272 -0.64 -5.10 2.85
N LEU A 273 0.23 -4.85 3.85
CA LEU A 273 -0.04 -3.88 4.93
C LEU A 273 -0.19 -2.43 4.47
N CYS A 274 0.52 -2.03 3.41
CA CYS A 274 0.48 -0.66 2.88
C CYS A 274 -0.46 -0.47 1.70
N CYS A 275 -1.11 -1.53 1.18
CA CYS A 275 -1.93 -1.40 -0.02
C CYS A 275 -3.15 -0.48 0.26
N PRO A 276 -3.26 0.70 -0.40
CA PRO A 276 -4.35 1.64 -0.14
C PRO A 276 -5.71 1.12 -0.63
N LYS A 277 -5.72 0.05 -1.42
CA LYS A 277 -6.91 -0.62 -1.94
C LYS A 277 -7.27 -1.89 -1.15
N GLY A 278 -6.52 -2.23 -0.09
CA GLY A 278 -6.76 -3.43 0.71
C GLY A 278 -6.52 -4.75 -0.05
N LEU A 279 -5.71 -4.73 -1.11
CA LEU A 279 -5.37 -5.92 -1.89
C LEU A 279 -4.27 -6.72 -1.19
N ASP A 280 -4.12 -8.00 -1.58
CA ASP A 280 -3.13 -8.91 -0.99
C ASP A 280 -2.11 -9.43 -2.03
N PRO A 281 -1.12 -8.59 -2.44
CA PRO A 281 -0.06 -9.02 -3.34
C PRO A 281 0.76 -10.19 -2.78
N ALA A 282 0.93 -10.28 -1.46
CA ALA A 282 1.69 -11.37 -0.86
C ALA A 282 1.02 -12.73 -1.08
N LYS A 283 -0.31 -12.80 -0.90
CA LYS A 283 -1.10 -13.99 -1.22
C LYS A 283 -1.04 -14.34 -2.71
N ALA A 284 -1.14 -13.35 -3.59
CA ALA A 284 -1.00 -13.59 -5.04
C ALA A 284 0.39 -14.18 -5.39
N ILE A 285 1.48 -13.65 -4.81
CA ILE A 285 2.83 -14.20 -5.01
C ILE A 285 2.95 -15.62 -4.46
N ARG A 286 2.38 -15.91 -3.28
CA ARG A 286 2.42 -17.26 -2.71
C ARG A 286 1.69 -18.26 -3.62
N ASN A 287 0.46 -17.94 -4.02
CA ASN A 287 -0.31 -18.79 -4.92
C ASN A 287 0.39 -18.97 -6.28
N MET A 288 1.05 -17.94 -6.79
CA MET A 288 1.86 -18.06 -8.01
C MET A 288 3.02 -19.05 -7.83
N LYS A 289 3.74 -19.00 -6.70
CA LYS A 289 4.81 -19.96 -6.41
C LYS A 289 4.28 -21.40 -6.31
N GLU A 290 3.10 -21.60 -5.74
CA GLU A 290 2.42 -22.91 -5.72
C GLU A 290 2.08 -23.39 -7.13
N LEU A 291 1.54 -22.53 -8.00
CA LEU A 291 1.27 -22.86 -9.40
C LEU A 291 2.55 -23.22 -10.15
N VAL A 292 3.65 -22.50 -9.92
CA VAL A 292 4.95 -22.84 -10.50
C VAL A 292 5.40 -24.23 -10.05
N GLN A 293 5.30 -24.55 -8.75
CA GLN A 293 5.67 -25.88 -8.24
C GLN A 293 4.80 -27.01 -8.81
N GLN A 294 3.51 -26.75 -9.04
CA GLN A 294 2.58 -27.74 -9.62
C GLN A 294 2.79 -27.97 -11.12
N ASN A 295 3.27 -26.96 -11.85
CA ASN A 295 3.37 -27.00 -13.31
C ASN A 295 4.78 -27.31 -13.83
N PHE A 296 5.81 -27.27 -12.98
CA PHE A 296 7.20 -27.48 -13.39
C PHE A 296 7.91 -28.47 -12.47
N SER A 297 8.36 -29.58 -13.04
CA SER A 297 9.21 -30.58 -12.41
C SER A 297 10.70 -30.29 -12.66
N LYS A 298 11.61 -31.06 -12.03
CA LYS A 298 13.06 -30.97 -12.32
C LYS A 298 13.40 -31.31 -13.78
N GLU A 299 12.56 -32.05 -14.48
CA GLU A 299 12.77 -32.43 -15.88
C GLU A 299 12.43 -31.27 -16.84
N ASP A 300 11.56 -30.35 -16.42
CA ASP A 300 11.14 -29.18 -17.20
C ASP A 300 12.18 -28.06 -17.26
N ILE A 301 13.30 -28.17 -16.52
CA ILE A 301 14.40 -27.17 -16.51
C ILE A 301 14.97 -26.96 -17.92
N LYS A 302 15.07 -28.01 -18.74
CA LYS A 302 15.51 -27.90 -20.14
C LYS A 302 14.52 -27.11 -20.99
N SER A 303 13.21 -27.32 -20.80
CA SER A 303 12.17 -26.59 -21.53
C SER A 303 12.15 -25.10 -21.17
N HIS A 304 12.38 -24.77 -19.89
CA HIS A 304 12.55 -23.40 -19.43
C HIS A 304 13.77 -22.73 -20.06
N SER A 305 14.92 -23.42 -20.04
CA SER A 305 16.16 -22.89 -20.62
C SER A 305 16.04 -22.63 -22.13
N ASN A 306 15.37 -23.51 -22.87
CA ASN A 306 15.15 -23.34 -24.31
C ASN A 306 14.19 -22.19 -24.61
N TYR A 307 13.09 -22.09 -23.86
CA TYR A 307 12.13 -20.99 -24.01
C TYR A 307 12.78 -19.62 -23.77
N VAL A 308 13.60 -19.49 -22.72
CA VAL A 308 14.33 -18.25 -22.43
C VAL A 308 15.28 -17.90 -23.58
N LYS A 309 16.03 -18.88 -24.12
CA LYS A 309 16.92 -18.67 -25.27
C LYS A 309 16.18 -18.20 -26.53
N GLU A 310 15.10 -18.89 -26.91
CA GLU A 310 14.31 -18.53 -28.09
C GLU A 310 13.71 -17.13 -28.00
N LYS A 311 13.31 -16.73 -26.79
CA LYS A 311 12.77 -15.37 -26.58
C LYS A 311 13.86 -14.31 -26.66
N MET A 312 15.03 -14.56 -26.08
CA MET A 312 16.18 -13.65 -26.21
C MET A 312 16.54 -13.43 -27.67
N GLU A 313 16.61 -14.50 -28.47
CA GLU A 313 16.88 -14.41 -29.91
C GLU A 313 15.84 -13.59 -30.68
N LYS A 314 14.54 -13.70 -30.34
CA LYS A 314 13.45 -12.94 -30.98
C LYS A 314 13.36 -11.47 -30.56
N THR A 315 14.07 -11.07 -29.51
CA THR A 315 14.02 -9.69 -28.95
C THR A 315 15.28 -8.88 -29.34
N THR A 316 16.22 -9.48 -30.06
CA THR A 316 17.43 -8.85 -30.62
C THR A 316 17.20 -8.50 -32.09
#